data_AF-A0A4D4KHP1-F1
#
_entry.id   AF-A0A4D4KHP1-F1
#
_cell.length_a   1.000
_cell.length_b   1.000
_cell.length_c   1.000
_cell.angle_alpha   90.00
_cell.angle_beta   90.00
_cell.angle_gamma   90.00
#
_symmetry.space_group_name_H-M   'P 1'
#
loop_
_entity.id
_entity.type
_entity.pdbx_description
1 polymer ?
#
loop_
_entity_poly.entity_id
_entity_poly.type
_entity_poly.pdbx_seq_one_letter_code
_entity_poly.pdbx_strand_id
1 'polypeptide(L)'
;MADMGAFREAVIAWAAGGPGDRARELATRLPVRAAVLLEGPSDVAAVGALAASRGRNLAAEGVCVLSMGGAMSVGRFARLLGPSGLGLRLTGLCDEAERGYYARGLERAHAAQFSAAQPSAARSNAAQSNAAQPHAAQPDPAQRRIFVCAVDLEDELIRALGVTRVEELVRAEGDLRALQTFLRQPAQRGRSSQQQLRRFLGTKKGRKIHYARVLAEALDPARMPAPLDGLLTSL
;
A
#
# COMPACT_ATOMS: atom_id res chain seq x y z
N MET A 1 -3.15 -11.04 17.40
CA MET A 1 -2.12 -10.57 16.43
C MET A 1 -1.58 -11.70 15.55
N ALA A 2 -1.37 -12.91 16.08
CA ALA A 2 -0.82 -14.05 15.34
C ALA A 2 -1.61 -14.41 14.06
N ASP A 3 -2.93 -14.27 14.07
CA ASP A 3 -3.76 -14.73 12.93
C ASP A 3 -3.67 -13.85 11.68
N MET A 4 -3.59 -12.52 11.85
CA MET A 4 -3.42 -11.60 10.71
C MET A 4 -1.99 -11.69 10.13
N GLY A 5 -1.00 -12.05 10.95
CA GLY A 5 0.35 -12.36 10.47
C GLY A 5 0.34 -13.61 9.58
N ALA A 6 -0.26 -14.70 10.08
CA ALA A 6 -0.42 -15.94 9.32
C ALA A 6 -1.21 -15.73 8.01
N PHE A 7 -2.24 -14.87 8.02
CA PHE A 7 -2.98 -14.52 6.81
C PHE A 7 -2.09 -13.81 5.78
N ARG A 8 -1.28 -12.83 6.19
CA ARG A 8 -0.33 -12.16 5.29
C ARG A 8 0.69 -13.14 4.70
N GLU A 9 1.26 -14.00 5.53
CA GLU A 9 2.23 -15.01 5.08
C GLU A 9 1.61 -15.97 4.06
N ALA A 10 0.39 -16.45 4.33
CA ALA A 10 -0.34 -17.32 3.41
C ALA A 10 -0.64 -16.61 2.08
N VAL A 11 -1.02 -15.32 2.11
CA VAL A 11 -1.25 -14.51 0.92
C VAL A 11 0.05 -14.30 0.12
N ILE A 12 1.17 -14.02 0.79
CA ILE A 12 2.47 -13.85 0.14
C ILE A 12 2.91 -15.16 -0.51
N ALA A 13 2.77 -16.30 0.17
CA ALA A 13 3.06 -17.61 -0.38
C ALA A 13 2.17 -17.94 -1.59
N TRP A 14 0.87 -17.63 -1.52
CA TRP A 14 -0.05 -17.79 -2.64
C TRP A 14 0.34 -16.91 -3.84
N ALA A 15 0.71 -15.65 -3.59
CA ALA A 15 1.20 -14.75 -4.63
C ALA A 15 2.54 -15.20 -5.24
N ALA A 16 3.36 -15.95 -4.50
CA ALA A 16 4.59 -16.58 -4.99
C ALA A 16 4.35 -17.86 -5.82
N GLY A 17 3.09 -18.28 -6.00
CA GLY A 17 2.70 -19.48 -6.77
C GLY A 17 2.36 -20.70 -5.91
N GLY A 18 2.39 -20.58 -4.58
CA GLY A 18 1.93 -21.61 -3.67
C GLY A 18 0.39 -21.79 -3.65
N PRO A 19 -0.13 -22.78 -2.93
CA PRO A 19 -1.56 -23.01 -2.82
C PRO A 19 -2.26 -21.87 -2.05
N GLY A 20 -3.47 -21.52 -2.48
CA GLY A 20 -4.27 -20.44 -1.88
C GLY A 20 -5.17 -20.87 -0.72
N ASP A 21 -5.29 -22.18 -0.45
CA ASP A 21 -6.28 -22.73 0.49
C ASP A 21 -6.12 -22.17 1.90
N ARG A 22 -4.88 -22.03 2.36
CA ARG A 22 -4.60 -21.47 3.68
C ARG A 22 -5.04 -20.00 3.80
N ALA A 23 -4.83 -19.20 2.76
CA ALA A 23 -5.27 -17.82 2.75
C ALA A 23 -6.81 -17.72 2.74
N ARG A 24 -7.49 -18.58 1.97
CA ARG A 24 -8.97 -18.65 1.94
C ARG A 24 -9.54 -19.07 3.29
N GLU A 25 -8.98 -20.11 3.91
CA GLU A 25 -9.40 -20.60 5.22
C GLU A 25 -9.19 -19.56 6.33
N LEU A 26 -8.08 -18.82 6.29
CA LEU A 26 -7.86 -17.72 7.23
C LEU A 26 -8.80 -16.54 6.98
N ALA A 27 -9.11 -16.22 5.71
CA ALA A 27 -10.05 -15.17 5.37
C ALA A 27 -11.49 -15.45 5.82
N THR A 28 -11.91 -16.72 5.89
CA THR A 28 -13.24 -17.07 6.42
C THR A 28 -13.30 -17.03 7.95
N ARG A 29 -12.18 -17.32 8.63
CA ARG A 29 -12.09 -17.30 10.10
C ARG A 29 -11.82 -15.92 10.69
N LEU A 30 -11.19 -15.04 9.93
CA LEU A 30 -10.83 -13.70 10.37
C LEU A 30 -11.76 -12.66 9.75
N PRO A 31 -12.10 -11.57 10.46
CA PRO A 31 -12.93 -10.50 9.93
C PRO A 31 -12.14 -9.60 8.96
N VAL A 32 -11.40 -10.17 8.01
CA VAL A 32 -10.61 -9.39 7.05
C VAL A 32 -11.56 -8.72 6.05
N ARG A 33 -11.65 -7.39 6.09
CA ARG A 33 -12.54 -6.60 5.24
C ARG A 33 -11.81 -5.87 4.12
N ALA A 34 -10.52 -5.56 4.32
CA ALA A 34 -9.74 -4.76 3.40
C ALA A 34 -8.28 -5.21 3.34
N ALA A 35 -7.63 -4.97 2.20
CA ALA A 35 -6.20 -5.12 2.01
C ALA A 35 -5.58 -3.80 1.54
N VAL A 36 -4.49 -3.40 2.19
CA VAL A 36 -3.64 -2.27 1.79
C VAL A 36 -2.42 -2.82 1.08
N LEU A 37 -2.35 -2.54 -0.22
CA LEU A 37 -1.30 -2.98 -1.11
C LEU A 37 -0.17 -1.94 -1.12
N LEU A 38 1.01 -2.34 -0.64
CA LEU A 38 2.18 -1.48 -0.54
C LEU A 38 3.36 -2.06 -1.33
N GLU A 39 4.24 -1.21 -1.85
CA GLU A 39 5.35 -1.64 -2.71
C GLU A 39 6.35 -2.49 -1.92
N GLY A 40 6.75 -2.00 -0.74
CA GLY A 40 7.81 -2.60 0.06
C GLY A 40 7.58 -2.59 1.57
N PRO A 41 8.47 -3.24 2.33
CA PRO A 41 8.37 -3.31 3.78
C PRO A 41 8.58 -1.95 4.49
N SER A 42 9.24 -0.98 3.86
CA SER A 42 9.35 0.40 4.37
C SER A 42 7.99 1.04 4.52
N ASP A 43 7.14 0.86 3.52
CA ASP A 43 5.80 1.44 3.50
C ASP A 43 4.92 0.78 4.56
N VAL A 44 5.03 -0.54 4.71
CA VAL A 44 4.34 -1.29 5.79
C VAL A 44 4.76 -0.75 7.16
N ALA A 45 6.05 -0.47 7.35
CA ALA A 45 6.57 0.06 8.61
C ALA A 45 6.05 1.47 8.88
N ALA A 46 6.03 2.35 7.88
CA ALA A 46 5.47 3.69 8.00
C ALA A 46 3.96 3.68 8.27
N VAL A 47 3.17 2.96 7.47
CA VAL A 47 1.70 2.87 7.65
C VAL A 47 1.35 2.27 9.01
N GLY A 48 2.08 1.24 9.43
CA GLY A 48 1.90 0.62 10.75
C GLY A 48 2.18 1.60 11.90
N ALA A 49 3.27 2.37 11.80
CA ALA A 49 3.62 3.40 12.77
C ALA A 49 2.57 4.51 12.86
N LEU A 50 2.08 5.00 11.72
CA LEU A 50 1.09 6.07 11.69
C LEU A 50 -0.28 5.62 12.20
N ALA A 51 -0.66 4.37 11.94
CA ALA A 51 -1.88 3.82 12.53
C ALA A 51 -1.75 3.73 14.07
N ALA A 52 -0.61 3.22 14.55
CA ALA A 52 -0.35 3.08 15.97
C ALA A 52 -0.31 4.45 16.68
N SER A 53 0.30 5.48 16.08
CA SER A 53 0.31 6.84 16.64
C SER A 53 -1.07 7.48 16.73
N ARG A 54 -2.03 7.00 15.93
CA ARG A 54 -3.46 7.35 16.00
C ARG A 54 -4.27 6.43 16.93
N GLY A 55 -3.62 5.56 17.71
CA GLY A 55 -4.29 4.60 18.59
C GLY A 55 -5.06 3.50 17.86
N ARG A 56 -4.79 3.29 16.56
CA ARG A 56 -5.49 2.32 15.72
C ARG A 56 -4.75 1.00 15.64
N ASN A 57 -5.51 -0.08 15.71
CA ASN A 57 -5.00 -1.43 15.47
C ASN A 57 -5.64 -1.98 14.20
N LEU A 58 -5.01 -1.69 13.06
CA LEU A 58 -5.51 -2.09 11.74
C LEU A 58 -5.81 -3.59 11.64
N ALA A 59 -5.02 -4.44 12.29
CA ALA A 59 -5.27 -5.88 12.29
C ALA A 59 -6.55 -6.25 13.05
N ALA A 60 -6.80 -5.63 14.21
CA ALA A 60 -8.04 -5.81 14.97
C ALA A 60 -9.26 -5.20 14.25
N GLU A 61 -9.03 -4.17 13.43
CA GLU A 61 -10.03 -3.61 12.52
C GLU A 61 -10.24 -4.49 11.27
N GLY A 62 -9.53 -5.60 11.09
CA GLY A 62 -9.72 -6.46 9.91
C GLY A 62 -9.09 -5.90 8.63
N VAL A 63 -8.09 -5.02 8.76
CA VAL A 63 -7.33 -4.46 7.64
C VAL A 63 -5.99 -5.18 7.52
N CYS A 64 -5.78 -5.84 6.38
CA CYS A 64 -4.54 -6.53 6.05
C CYS A 64 -3.57 -5.58 5.34
N VAL A 65 -2.55 -5.10 6.04
CA VAL A 65 -1.48 -4.27 5.45
C VAL A 65 -0.30 -5.15 5.02
N LEU A 66 0.03 -5.17 3.73
CA LEU A 66 1.06 -6.07 3.19
C LEU A 66 1.95 -5.42 2.14
N SER A 67 3.22 -5.84 2.13
CA SER A 67 4.20 -5.52 1.09
C SER A 67 4.08 -6.53 -0.05
N MET A 68 3.98 -6.05 -1.28
CA MET A 68 3.87 -6.87 -2.48
C MET A 68 5.21 -7.30 -3.07
N GLY A 69 6.32 -6.73 -2.59
CA GLY A 69 7.66 -7.00 -3.11
C GLY A 69 7.92 -6.36 -4.47
N GLY A 70 7.39 -5.14 -4.68
CA GLY A 70 7.52 -4.36 -5.91
C GLY A 70 6.17 -4.05 -6.58
N ALA A 71 6.01 -2.84 -7.12
CA ALA A 71 4.76 -2.38 -7.73
C ALA A 71 4.26 -3.24 -8.90
N MET A 72 5.16 -3.89 -9.65
CA MET A 72 4.78 -4.79 -10.75
C MET A 72 3.93 -5.99 -10.30
N SER A 73 3.98 -6.35 -9.01
CA SER A 73 3.19 -7.43 -8.43
C SER A 73 1.73 -7.04 -8.18
N VAL A 74 1.36 -5.76 -8.26
CA VAL A 74 0.04 -5.26 -7.86
C VAL A 74 -1.13 -5.94 -8.55
N GLY A 75 -1.05 -6.19 -9.86
CA GLY A 75 -2.12 -6.86 -10.60
C GLY A 75 -2.35 -8.29 -10.12
N ARG A 76 -1.29 -8.99 -9.69
CA ARG A 76 -1.40 -10.34 -9.12
C ARG A 76 -2.10 -10.28 -7.77
N PHE A 77 -1.65 -9.45 -6.84
CA PHE A 77 -2.29 -9.32 -5.52
C PHE A 77 -3.74 -8.83 -5.64
N ALA A 78 -4.02 -7.87 -6.51
CA ALA A 78 -5.36 -7.36 -6.74
C ALA A 78 -6.32 -8.45 -7.23
N ARG A 79 -5.88 -9.34 -8.11
CA ARG A 79 -6.68 -10.49 -8.56
C ARG A 79 -6.95 -11.50 -7.44
N LEU A 80 -5.96 -11.78 -6.59
CA LEU A 80 -6.08 -12.78 -5.52
C LEU A 80 -6.93 -12.27 -4.34
N LEU A 81 -6.79 -11.00 -3.99
CA LEU A 81 -7.43 -10.42 -2.81
C LEU A 81 -8.73 -9.68 -3.12
N GLY A 82 -8.83 -9.11 -4.31
CA GLY A 82 -9.98 -8.31 -4.74
C GLY A 82 -11.21 -9.14 -5.10
N PRO A 83 -12.16 -8.55 -5.84
CA PRO A 83 -13.48 -9.13 -6.04
C PRO A 83 -13.51 -10.52 -6.71
N SER A 84 -12.60 -10.80 -7.65
CA SER A 84 -12.49 -12.12 -8.28
C SER A 84 -11.79 -13.18 -7.41
N GLY A 85 -11.25 -12.78 -6.26
CA GLY A 85 -10.48 -13.63 -5.35
C GLY A 85 -11.16 -13.77 -3.99
N LEU A 86 -10.61 -13.11 -2.97
CA LEU A 86 -11.16 -13.11 -1.60
C LEU A 86 -12.28 -12.08 -1.37
N GLY A 87 -12.60 -11.23 -2.36
CA GLY A 87 -13.67 -10.25 -2.23
C GLY A 87 -13.33 -9.05 -1.34
N LEU A 88 -12.05 -8.82 -1.01
CA LEU A 88 -11.64 -7.76 -0.10
C LEU A 88 -11.70 -6.39 -0.79
N ARG A 89 -11.99 -5.35 -0.01
CA ARG A 89 -11.81 -3.97 -0.45
C ARG A 89 -10.32 -3.68 -0.61
N LEU A 90 -9.92 -3.18 -1.77
CA LEU A 90 -8.52 -2.89 -2.07
C LEU A 90 -8.24 -1.39 -2.04
N THR A 91 -7.11 -1.03 -1.43
CA THR A 91 -6.51 0.31 -1.49
C THR A 91 -4.99 0.14 -1.49
N GLY A 92 -4.25 1.24 -1.66
CA GLY A 92 -2.80 1.20 -1.64
C GLY A 92 -2.17 2.58 -1.63
N LEU A 93 -0.86 2.58 -1.40
CA LEU A 93 0.01 3.74 -1.51
C LEU A 93 1.12 3.37 -2.49
N CYS A 94 1.44 4.26 -3.43
CA CYS A 94 2.53 4.06 -4.36
C CYS A 94 3.26 5.36 -4.69
N ASP A 95 4.40 5.24 -5.33
CA ASP A 95 5.14 6.37 -5.87
C ASP A 95 4.47 6.87 -7.18
N GLU A 96 4.66 8.15 -7.53
CA GLU A 96 4.09 8.72 -8.78
C GLU A 96 4.53 7.92 -10.02
N ALA A 97 5.78 7.45 -10.04
CA ALA A 97 6.32 6.62 -11.12
C ALA A 97 5.58 5.29 -11.27
N GLU A 98 4.89 4.82 -10.24
CA GLU A 98 4.26 3.51 -10.17
C GLU A 98 2.74 3.54 -10.32
N ARG A 99 2.15 4.74 -10.29
CA ARG A 99 0.71 4.99 -10.40
C ARG A 99 0.06 4.19 -11.53
N GLY A 100 0.70 4.13 -12.70
CA GLY A 100 0.20 3.38 -13.85
C GLY A 100 0.09 1.87 -13.61
N TYR A 101 1.00 1.27 -12.83
CA TYR A 101 0.90 -0.15 -12.47
C TYR A 101 -0.28 -0.41 -11.54
N TYR A 102 -0.45 0.43 -10.50
CA TYR A 102 -1.55 0.31 -9.55
C TYR A 102 -2.91 0.51 -10.21
N ALA A 103 -3.06 1.57 -11.02
CA ALA A 103 -4.30 1.85 -11.74
C ALA A 103 -4.74 0.65 -12.61
N ARG A 104 -3.83 0.16 -13.46
CA ARG A 104 -4.11 -1.01 -14.32
C ARG A 104 -4.38 -2.28 -13.51
N GLY A 105 -3.65 -2.49 -12.41
CA GLY A 105 -3.80 -3.67 -11.56
C GLY A 105 -5.17 -3.74 -10.90
N LEU A 106 -5.63 -2.63 -10.31
CA LEU A 106 -6.94 -2.56 -9.67
C LEU A 106 -8.07 -2.60 -10.70
N GLU A 107 -7.98 -1.85 -11.79
CA GLU A 107 -9.01 -1.87 -12.85
C GLU A 107 -9.27 -3.27 -13.39
N ARG A 108 -8.21 -4.04 -13.68
CA ARG A 108 -8.33 -5.42 -14.18
C ARG A 108 -8.97 -6.36 -13.17
N ALA A 109 -8.64 -6.23 -11.89
CA ALA A 109 -9.22 -7.05 -10.83
C ALA A 109 -10.73 -6.81 -10.68
N HIS A 110 -11.20 -5.59 -10.93
CA HIS A 110 -12.63 -5.28 -10.95
C HIS A 110 -13.32 -5.71 -12.25
N ALA A 111 -12.70 -5.51 -13.42
CA ALA A 111 -13.28 -5.92 -14.69
C ALA A 111 -13.54 -7.45 -14.73
N ALA A 112 -12.62 -8.23 -14.17
CA ALA A 112 -12.77 -9.68 -14.05
C ALA A 112 -13.97 -10.12 -13.19
N GLN A 113 -14.47 -9.27 -12.28
CA GLN A 113 -15.69 -9.51 -11.51
C GLN A 113 -16.93 -9.49 -12.40
N PHE A 114 -17.03 -8.49 -13.28
CA PHE A 114 -18.20 -8.30 -14.14
C PHE A 114 -18.26 -9.33 -15.27
N SER A 115 -17.11 -9.76 -15.80
CA SER A 115 -17.07 -10.84 -16.79
C SER A 115 -17.46 -12.21 -16.21
N ALA A 116 -17.14 -12.49 -14.94
CA ALA A 116 -17.51 -13.75 -14.29
C ALA A 116 -18.99 -13.81 -13.85
N ALA A 117 -19.63 -12.65 -13.67
CA ALA A 117 -21.04 -12.54 -13.29
C ALA A 117 -22.02 -12.61 -14.47
N GLN A 118 -21.54 -12.74 -15.72
CA GLN A 118 -22.39 -12.97 -16.89
C GLN A 118 -22.43 -14.47 -17.23
N PRO A 119 -23.57 -15.16 -17.09
CA PRO A 119 -23.74 -16.47 -17.70
C PRO A 119 -23.70 -16.30 -19.22
N SER A 120 -22.97 -17.18 -19.90
CA SER A 120 -22.95 -17.28 -21.36
C SER A 120 -24.35 -17.59 -21.88
N ALA A 121 -25.08 -16.56 -22.31
CA ALA A 121 -26.31 -16.73 -23.07
C ALA A 121 -25.93 -17.16 -24.49
N ALA A 122 -26.10 -18.46 -24.75
CA ALA A 122 -26.11 -18.99 -26.09
C ALA A 122 -27.18 -18.26 -26.94
N ARG A 123 -26.73 -17.81 -28.11
CA ARG A 123 -27.48 -17.43 -29.33
C ARG A 123 -29.01 -17.61 -29.26
N SER A 124 -29.75 -16.52 -29.40
CA SER A 124 -30.87 -16.42 -30.36
C SER A 124 -31.34 -14.97 -30.49
N ASN A 125 -31.52 -14.55 -31.74
CA ASN A 125 -32.17 -13.30 -32.11
C ASN A 125 -33.68 -13.38 -31.81
N ALA A 126 -34.24 -12.33 -31.22
CA ALA A 126 -35.41 -11.57 -31.70
C ALA A 126 -36.22 -10.97 -30.54
N ALA A 127 -36.81 -9.80 -30.83
CA ALA A 127 -37.83 -9.06 -30.10
C ALA A 127 -37.38 -8.23 -28.89
N GLN A 128 -37.15 -6.94 -29.19
CA GLN A 128 -37.39 -5.83 -28.27
C GLN A 128 -38.78 -5.93 -27.65
N SER A 129 -38.88 -5.88 -26.32
CA SER A 129 -40.01 -5.27 -25.64
C SER A 129 -39.62 -4.79 -24.24
N ASN A 130 -40.23 -3.68 -23.87
CA ASN A 130 -39.91 -2.76 -22.80
C ASN A 130 -40.38 -3.33 -21.44
N ALA A 131 -39.48 -3.51 -20.48
CA ALA A 131 -39.82 -3.63 -19.06
C ALA A 131 -38.63 -3.18 -18.21
N ALA A 132 -38.91 -2.27 -17.27
CA ALA A 132 -37.95 -1.62 -16.40
C ALA A 132 -37.01 -2.63 -15.71
N GLN A 133 -35.73 -2.57 -16.07
CA GLN A 133 -34.66 -3.28 -15.37
C GLN A 133 -34.34 -2.51 -14.08
N PRO A 134 -34.19 -3.18 -12.93
CA PRO A 134 -33.60 -2.55 -11.77
C PRO A 134 -32.15 -2.24 -12.13
N HIS A 135 -31.80 -0.95 -12.18
CA HIS A 135 -30.42 -0.51 -12.30
C HIS A 135 -29.60 -1.20 -11.19
N ALA A 136 -28.81 -2.20 -11.57
CA ALA A 136 -27.77 -2.73 -10.72
C ALA A 136 -26.89 -1.54 -10.34
N ALA A 137 -26.89 -1.19 -9.05
CA ALA A 137 -26.09 -0.10 -8.52
C ALA A 137 -24.64 -0.30 -8.98
N GLN A 138 -24.19 0.57 -9.88
CA GLN A 138 -22.78 0.64 -10.25
C GLN A 138 -21.99 0.83 -8.95
N PRO A 139 -20.95 0.03 -8.68
CA PRO A 139 -20.16 0.24 -7.48
C PRO A 139 -19.57 1.65 -7.51
N ASP A 140 -19.77 2.36 -6.40
CA ASP A 140 -19.30 3.74 -6.19
C ASP A 140 -17.80 3.87 -6.57
N PRO A 141 -17.41 4.82 -7.45
CA PRO A 141 -16.01 5.09 -7.78
C PRO A 141 -15.13 5.39 -6.56
N ALA A 142 -15.71 5.68 -5.38
CA ALA A 142 -15.01 5.79 -4.11
C ALA A 142 -14.32 4.50 -3.62
N GLN A 143 -14.63 3.33 -4.19
CA GLN A 143 -14.02 2.05 -3.78
C GLN A 143 -12.59 1.83 -4.31
N ARG A 144 -12.06 2.75 -5.13
CA ARG A 144 -10.73 2.64 -5.76
C ARG A 144 -9.82 3.81 -5.38
N ARG A 145 -9.46 3.92 -4.11
CA ARG A 145 -8.51 4.95 -3.68
C ARG A 145 -7.10 4.38 -3.67
N ILE A 146 -6.32 4.73 -4.70
CA ILE A 146 -4.87 4.63 -4.67
C ILE A 146 -4.38 6.01 -4.24
N PHE A 147 -3.52 6.04 -3.23
CA PHE A 147 -2.86 7.25 -2.78
C PHE A 147 -1.46 7.28 -3.38
N VAL A 148 -1.02 8.45 -3.83
CA VAL A 148 0.19 8.56 -4.64
C VAL A 148 1.12 9.59 -4.00
N CYS A 149 2.33 9.17 -3.63
CA CYS A 149 3.40 10.05 -3.19
C CYS A 149 3.90 10.89 -4.36
N ALA A 150 4.22 12.16 -4.13
CA ALA A 150 4.70 13.07 -5.16
C ALA A 150 6.01 12.59 -5.83
N VAL A 151 6.90 11.99 -5.05
CA VAL A 151 8.12 11.32 -5.55
C VAL A 151 8.18 9.90 -5.02
N ASP A 152 8.37 9.75 -3.71
CA ASP A 152 8.26 8.49 -2.98
C ASP A 152 7.92 8.75 -1.51
N LEU A 153 7.70 7.69 -0.74
CA LEU A 153 7.38 7.79 0.68
C LEU A 153 8.45 8.55 1.48
N GLU A 154 9.74 8.26 1.26
CA GLU A 154 10.81 8.95 1.98
C GLU A 154 10.82 10.45 1.70
N ASP A 155 10.58 10.86 0.46
CA ASP A 155 10.48 12.27 0.09
C ASP A 155 9.31 12.96 0.81
N GLU A 156 8.14 12.33 0.88
CA GLU A 156 6.97 12.86 1.60
C GLU A 156 7.28 13.08 3.09
N LEU A 157 7.90 12.08 3.72
CA LEU A 157 8.26 12.14 5.14
C LEU A 157 9.33 13.21 5.41
N ILE A 158 10.38 13.29 4.58
CA ILE A 158 11.42 14.32 4.72
C ILE A 158 10.86 15.71 4.49
N ARG A 159 9.98 15.90 3.51
CA ARG A 159 9.38 17.19 3.20
C ARG A 159 8.47 17.68 4.34
N ALA A 160 7.72 16.78 4.97
CA ALA A 160 6.83 17.12 6.08
C ALA A 160 7.60 17.43 7.38
N LEU A 161 8.66 16.68 7.69
CA LEU A 161 9.48 16.88 8.88
C LEU A 161 10.48 18.04 8.73
N GLY A 162 11.00 18.24 7.53
CA GLY A 162 12.12 19.13 7.25
C GLY A 162 13.48 18.49 7.56
N VAL A 163 14.51 18.98 6.85
CA VAL A 163 15.89 18.48 6.92
C VAL A 163 16.44 18.46 8.35
N THR A 164 16.28 19.55 9.10
CA THR A 164 16.79 19.68 10.47
C THR A 164 16.24 18.59 11.37
N ARG A 165 14.92 18.34 11.32
CA ARG A 165 14.29 17.32 12.16
C ARG A 165 14.75 15.91 11.78
N VAL A 166 14.92 15.64 10.49
CA VAL A 166 15.43 14.34 10.03
C VAL A 166 16.87 14.11 10.50
N GLU A 167 17.73 15.13 10.46
CA GLU A 167 19.12 15.03 10.97
C GLU A 167 19.18 14.78 12.48
N GLU A 168 18.27 15.40 13.26
CA GLU A 168 18.12 15.13 14.68
C GLU A 168 17.73 13.67 14.95
N LEU A 169 16.78 13.13 14.18
CA LEU A 169 16.37 11.74 14.29
C LEU A 169 17.52 10.81 13.93
N VAL A 170 18.25 11.06 12.84
CA VAL A 170 19.45 10.29 12.47
C VAL A 170 20.51 10.32 13.59
N ARG A 171 20.67 11.45 14.28
CA ARG A 171 21.55 11.55 15.45
C ARG A 171 21.05 10.72 16.62
N ALA A 172 19.75 10.79 16.93
CA ALA A 172 19.13 10.01 18.00
C ALA A 172 19.23 8.50 17.76
N GLU A 173 19.15 8.08 16.50
CA GLU A 173 19.34 6.69 16.06
C GLU A 173 20.82 6.24 16.02
N GLY A 174 21.76 7.11 16.42
CA GLY A 174 23.19 6.79 16.49
C GLY A 174 23.93 6.76 15.15
N ASP A 175 23.28 7.18 14.07
CA ASP A 175 23.77 7.07 12.69
C ASP A 175 24.49 8.33 12.19
N LEU A 176 24.69 9.34 13.05
CA LEU A 176 25.29 10.63 12.67
C LEU A 176 26.64 10.48 11.96
N ARG A 177 27.53 9.61 12.47
CA ARG A 177 28.86 9.38 11.85
C ARG A 177 28.72 8.75 10.46
N ALA A 178 27.75 7.85 10.28
CA ALA A 178 27.47 7.24 9.00
C ALA A 178 26.94 8.29 8.00
N LEU A 179 26.05 9.18 8.44
CA LEU A 179 25.55 10.30 7.64
C LEU A 179 26.69 11.24 7.21
N GLN A 180 27.51 11.70 8.13
CA GLN A 180 28.65 12.58 7.82
C GLN A 180 29.62 11.95 6.82
N THR A 181 29.85 10.64 6.92
CA THR A 181 30.70 9.91 5.97
C THR A 181 30.05 9.83 4.60
N PHE A 182 28.75 9.56 4.54
CA PHE A 182 27.97 9.54 3.31
C PHE A 182 27.95 10.89 2.60
N LEU A 183 27.75 11.99 3.34
CA LEU A 183 27.70 13.35 2.80
C LEU A 183 29.02 13.80 2.15
N ARG A 184 30.16 13.27 2.60
CA ARG A 184 31.49 13.55 2.01
C ARG A 184 31.73 12.87 0.66
N GLN A 185 30.86 11.94 0.25
CA GLN A 185 31.05 11.22 -1.01
C GLN A 185 30.87 12.15 -2.22
N PRO A 186 31.72 12.06 -3.26
CA PRO A 186 31.61 12.92 -4.46
C PRO A 186 30.25 12.85 -5.13
N ALA A 187 29.61 11.67 -5.10
CA ALA A 187 28.29 11.48 -5.65
C ALA A 187 27.25 12.44 -5.05
N GLN A 188 27.40 12.88 -3.80
CA GLN A 188 26.43 13.78 -3.12
C GLN A 188 26.60 15.26 -3.47
N ARG A 189 27.67 15.64 -4.16
CA ARG A 189 27.91 17.03 -4.58
C ARG A 189 26.80 17.49 -5.53
N GLY A 190 26.29 18.71 -5.33
CA GLY A 190 25.23 19.29 -6.15
C GLY A 190 23.80 18.82 -5.84
N ARG A 191 23.61 17.89 -4.90
CA ARG A 191 22.27 17.51 -4.41
C ARG A 191 21.81 18.43 -3.30
N SER A 192 20.50 18.64 -3.20
CA SER A 192 19.91 19.29 -2.03
C SER A 192 20.03 18.41 -0.79
N SER A 193 19.98 19.01 0.41
CA SER A 193 20.04 18.26 1.67
C SER A 193 18.93 17.21 1.79
N GLN A 194 17.72 17.51 1.30
CA GLN A 194 16.61 16.55 1.23
C GLN A 194 16.96 15.34 0.36
N GLN A 195 17.51 15.56 -0.84
CA GLN A 195 17.93 14.47 -1.73
C GLN A 195 19.08 13.65 -1.13
N GLN A 196 20.04 14.29 -0.45
CA GLN A 196 21.13 13.62 0.24
C GLN A 196 20.61 12.72 1.37
N LEU A 197 19.69 13.22 2.20
CA LEU A 197 19.05 12.44 3.24
C LEU A 197 18.26 11.27 2.65
N ARG A 198 17.38 11.50 1.68
CA ARG A 198 16.62 10.44 0.98
C ARG A 198 17.54 9.33 0.47
N ARG A 199 18.67 9.70 -0.16
CA ARG A 199 19.68 8.74 -0.62
C ARG A 199 20.38 8.00 0.53
N PHE A 200 20.70 8.69 1.63
CA PHE A 200 21.30 8.09 2.82
C PHE A 200 20.39 7.02 3.44
N LEU A 201 19.10 7.33 3.59
CA LEU A 201 18.09 6.41 4.12
C LEU A 201 17.94 5.18 3.23
N GLY A 202 18.00 5.37 1.91
CA GLY A 202 17.92 4.30 0.91
C GLY A 202 19.18 3.44 0.71
N THR A 203 20.29 3.69 1.42
CA THR A 203 21.56 2.96 1.20
C THR A 203 21.50 1.46 1.49
N LYS A 204 20.57 1.01 2.36
CA LYS A 204 20.35 -0.40 2.70
C LYS A 204 18.86 -0.65 2.93
N LYS A 205 18.35 -1.82 2.53
CA LYS A 205 16.95 -2.21 2.76
C LYS A 205 16.55 -2.09 4.24
N GLY A 206 17.38 -2.61 5.15
CA GLY A 206 17.13 -2.51 6.60
C GLY A 206 17.07 -1.08 7.10
N ARG A 207 17.92 -0.19 6.58
CA ARG A 207 17.90 1.24 6.91
C ARG A 207 16.64 1.93 6.40
N LYS A 208 16.24 1.66 5.16
CA LYS A 208 15.02 2.21 4.56
C LYS A 208 13.79 1.86 5.41
N ILE A 209 13.66 0.58 5.80
CA ILE A 209 12.56 0.11 6.65
C ILE A 209 12.57 0.77 8.02
N HIS A 210 13.74 0.82 8.65
CA HIS A 210 13.92 1.44 9.97
C HIS A 210 13.51 2.92 9.97
N TYR A 211 14.06 3.71 9.04
CA TYR A 211 13.76 5.14 9.01
C TYR A 211 12.36 5.46 8.49
N ALA A 212 11.76 4.63 7.63
CA ALA A 212 10.35 4.80 7.28
C ALA A 212 9.45 4.78 8.53
N ARG A 213 9.76 3.90 9.50
CA ARG A 213 9.11 3.88 10.82
C ARG A 213 9.47 5.10 11.67
N VAL A 214 10.76 5.38 11.89
CA VAL A 214 11.21 6.49 12.76
C VAL A 214 10.66 7.83 12.30
N LEU A 215 10.70 8.10 10.99
CA LEU A 215 10.17 9.35 10.44
C LEU A 215 8.65 9.41 10.55
N ALA A 216 7.94 8.30 10.32
CA ALA A 216 6.49 8.24 10.50
C ALA A 216 6.06 8.49 11.96
N GLU A 217 6.76 7.90 12.94
CA GLU A 217 6.48 8.11 14.37
C GLU A 217 6.74 9.56 14.81
N ALA A 218 7.65 10.26 14.13
CA ALA A 218 7.99 11.66 14.41
C ALA A 218 7.04 12.68 13.75
N LEU A 219 6.10 12.24 12.90
CA LEU A 219 5.18 13.16 12.23
C LEU A 219 4.17 13.76 13.21
N ASP A 220 4.04 15.08 13.14
CA ASP A 220 2.94 15.82 13.73
C ASP A 220 1.63 15.44 13.03
N PRO A 221 0.60 14.95 13.74
CA PRO A 221 -0.69 14.60 13.15
C PRO A 221 -1.33 15.74 12.35
N ALA A 222 -1.07 17.01 12.70
CA ALA A 222 -1.58 18.18 11.98
C ALA A 222 -0.83 18.48 10.67
N ARG A 223 0.32 17.85 10.44
CA ARG A 223 1.18 18.04 9.24
C ARG A 223 1.38 16.74 8.47
N MET A 224 0.40 15.85 8.51
CA MET A 224 0.42 14.59 7.78
C MET A 224 0.47 14.83 6.26
N PRO A 225 1.36 14.15 5.50
CA PRO A 225 1.29 14.16 4.05
C PRO A 225 -0.07 13.66 3.54
N ALA A 226 -0.66 14.38 2.58
CA ALA A 226 -2.00 14.08 2.06
C ALA A 226 -2.18 12.63 1.56
N PRO A 227 -1.21 11.97 0.90
CA PRO A 227 -1.35 10.57 0.50
C PRO A 227 -1.50 9.62 1.71
N LEU A 228 -0.76 9.88 2.80
CA LEU A 228 -0.78 9.06 4.01
C LEU A 228 -2.06 9.31 4.83
N ASP A 229 -2.47 10.56 4.95
CA ASP A 229 -3.71 10.91 5.65
C ASP A 229 -4.94 10.36 4.93
N GLY A 230 -4.98 10.54 3.60
CA GLY A 230 -6.02 9.98 2.76
C GLY A 230 -6.11 8.46 2.87
N LEU A 231 -4.95 7.77 2.83
CA LEU A 231 -4.87 6.33 3.02
C LEU A 231 -5.53 5.93 4.34
N LEU A 232 -5.05 6.45 5.47
CA LEU A 232 -5.54 6.06 6.79
C LEU A 232 -7.02 6.40 6.99
N THR A 233 -7.48 7.54 6.47
CA THR A 233 -8.90 7.95 6.55
C THR A 233 -9.80 7.03 5.71
N SER A 234 -9.27 6.40 4.67
CA SER A 234 -10.02 5.45 3.84
C SER A 234 -10.15 4.05 4.44
N LEU A 235 -9.40 3.72 5.50
CA LEU A 235 -9.38 2.38 6.11
C LEU A 235 -10.56 2.18 7.07
#